data_AF-A0A972Z8S4-F1
#
_entry.id   AF-A0A972Z8S4-F1
#
_cell.length_a   1.000
_cell.length_b   1.000
_cell.length_c   1.000
_cell.angle_alpha   90.00
_cell.angle_beta   90.00
_cell.angle_gamma   90.00
#
_symmetry.space_group_name_H-M   'P 1'
#
loop_
_entity.id
_entity.type
_entity.pdbx_description
1 polymer ?
#
loop_
_entity_poly.entity_id
_entity_poly.type
_entity_poly.pdbx_seq_one_letter_code
_entity_poly.pdbx_strand_id
1 'polypeptide(L)'
;MSDEKQAVLDYFAAKKGKSKLYFSDLLKAVPGAKPRQFKKIINEMIQEGLLVYWSSGSTTLYMLGGDDKLAAEEAGMSDAGKE
;
A
#
# COMPACT_ATOMS: atom_id res chain seq x y z
N MET A 1 15.09 -7.03 -2.66
CA MET A 1 14.23 -5.85 -2.50
C MET A 1 14.58 -4.90 -3.64
N SER A 2 13.67 -4.61 -4.57
CA SER A 2 13.91 -3.57 -5.58
C SER A 2 13.95 -2.20 -4.91
N ASP A 3 14.74 -1.26 -5.42
CA ASP A 3 14.87 0.09 -4.85
C ASP A 3 13.50 0.78 -4.67
N GLU A 4 12.54 0.52 -5.57
CA GLU A 4 11.20 1.10 -5.44
C GLU A 4 10.41 0.52 -4.26
N LYS A 5 10.53 -0.78 -4.00
CA LYS A 5 9.87 -1.44 -2.85
C LYS A 5 10.42 -0.89 -1.54
N GLN A 6 11.73 -0.74 -1.46
CA GLN A 6 12.39 -0.17 -0.28
C GLN A 6 12.00 1.29 -0.07
N ALA A 7 12.00 2.11 -1.12
CA ALA A 7 11.58 3.51 -1.02
C ALA A 7 10.13 3.67 -0.53
N VAL A 8 9.24 2.76 -0.92
CA VAL A 8 7.86 2.72 -0.39
C VAL A 8 7.83 2.41 1.10
N LEU A 9 8.55 1.38 1.54
CA LEU A 9 8.65 1.00 2.96
C LEU A 9 9.25 2.12 3.81
N ASP A 10 10.32 2.75 3.32
CA ASP A 10 10.99 3.88 3.97
C ASP A 10 10.05 5.10 4.05
N TYR A 11 9.23 5.32 3.02
CA TYR A 11 8.24 6.40 3.02
C TYR A 11 7.14 6.19 4.06
N PHE A 12 6.69 4.95 4.25
CA PHE A 12 5.79 4.60 5.35
C PHE A 12 6.46 4.78 6.72
N ALA A 13 7.70 4.31 6.89
CA ALA A 13 8.46 4.47 8.13
C ALA A 13 8.73 5.95 8.49
N ALA A 14 8.96 6.79 7.48
CA ALA A 14 9.14 8.23 7.63
C ALA A 14 7.83 8.95 8.05
N LYS A 15 6.67 8.42 7.65
CA LYS A 15 5.34 8.96 8.01
C LYS A 15 4.91 8.50 9.39
N LYS A 16 5.49 9.09 10.45
CA LYS A 16 4.99 8.92 11.82
C LYS A 16 3.52 9.35 11.95
N GLY A 17 2.62 8.39 12.16
CA GLY A 17 1.23 8.60 12.54
C GLY A 17 0.17 8.39 11.45
N LYS A 18 0.55 8.26 10.17
CA LYS A 18 -0.39 7.89 9.09
C LYS A 18 -0.12 6.46 8.64
N SER A 19 -0.88 5.51 9.21
CA SER A 19 -0.80 4.10 8.83
C SER A 19 -1.36 3.81 7.44
N LYS A 20 -2.17 4.72 6.88
CA LYS A 20 -2.85 4.63 5.57
C LYS A 20 -2.35 5.72 4.62
N LEU A 21 -1.90 5.34 3.42
CA LEU A 21 -1.43 6.23 2.37
C LEU A 21 -2.15 6.00 1.05
N TYR A 22 -2.37 7.09 0.30
CA TYR A 22 -2.96 7.01 -1.03
C TYR A 22 -1.96 6.49 -2.04
N PHE A 23 -2.43 5.85 -3.11
CA PHE A 23 -1.59 5.46 -4.25
C PHE A 23 -0.74 6.64 -4.78
N SER A 24 -1.36 7.82 -4.89
CA SER A 24 -0.73 9.03 -5.39
C SER A 24 0.36 9.57 -4.46
N ASP A 25 0.25 9.33 -3.15
CA ASP A 25 1.29 9.69 -2.18
C ASP A 25 2.45 8.69 -2.22
N LEU A 26 2.15 7.40 -2.38
CA LEU A 26 3.16 6.36 -2.58
C LEU A 26 3.95 6.56 -3.88
N LEU A 27 3.28 7.00 -4.95
CA LEU A 27 3.96 7.34 -6.21
C LEU A 27 4.97 8.49 -6.02
N LYS A 28 4.72 9.42 -5.10
CA LYS A 28 5.69 10.50 -4.78
C LYS A 28 6.92 9.98 -4.05
N ALA A 29 6.84 8.83 -3.38
CA ALA A 29 7.98 8.20 -2.72
C ALA A 29 9.01 7.69 -3.73
N VAL A 30 8.57 7.35 -4.95
CA VAL A 30 9.42 6.86 -6.02
C VAL A 30 9.40 7.85 -7.19
N PRO A 31 10.14 8.96 -7.10
CA PRO A 31 10.16 9.96 -8.16
C PRO A 31 10.69 9.35 -9.46
N GLY A 32 9.86 9.35 -10.50
CA GLY A 32 10.18 8.75 -11.80
C GLY A 32 9.54 7.39 -12.07
N ALA A 33 8.91 6.77 -11.08
CA ALA A 33 8.15 5.53 -11.32
C ALA A 33 6.93 5.81 -12.20
N LYS A 34 6.78 5.02 -13.27
CA LYS A 34 5.55 5.05 -14.06
C LYS A 34 4.41 4.46 -13.22
N PRO A 35 3.23 5.11 -13.15
CA PRO A 35 2.09 4.61 -12.37
C PRO A 35 1.71 3.16 -12.68
N ARG A 36 1.84 2.75 -13.95
CA ARG A 36 1.57 1.38 -14.40
C ARG A 36 2.55 0.36 -13.83
N GLN A 37 3.83 0.69 -13.76
CA GLN A 37 4.86 -0.19 -13.18
C GLN A 37 4.72 -0.19 -11.65
N PHE A 38 4.53 0.99 -11.07
CA PHE A 38 4.35 1.13 -9.62
C PHE A 38 3.15 0.33 -9.10
N LYS A 39 2.02 0.32 -9.84
CA LYS A 39 0.86 -0.51 -9.48
C LYS A 39 1.18 -2.01 -9.46
N LYS A 40 2.04 -2.50 -10.37
CA LYS A 40 2.50 -3.90 -10.33
C LYS A 40 3.35 -4.17 -9.08
N ILE A 41 4.26 -3.26 -8.76
CA ILE A 41 5.13 -3.37 -7.58
C ILE A 41 4.29 -3.41 -6.30
N ILE A 42 3.30 -2.52 -6.17
CA ILE A 42 2.40 -2.49 -5.01
C ILE A 42 1.57 -3.78 -4.93
N ASN A 43 1.03 -4.28 -6.05
CA ASN A 43 0.31 -5.56 -6.05
C ASN A 43 1.21 -6.73 -5.64
N GLU A 44 2.46 -6.78 -6.10
CA GLU A 44 3.44 -7.78 -5.64
C GLU A 44 3.70 -7.64 -4.13
N MET A 45 3.88 -6.43 -3.62
CA MET A 45 4.07 -6.20 -2.18
C MET A 45 2.86 -6.63 -1.35
N ILE A 46 1.64 -6.50 -1.90
CA ILE A 46 0.43 -7.02 -1.25
C ILE A 46 0.41 -8.55 -1.26
N GLN A 47 0.80 -9.17 -2.38
CA GLN A 47 0.91 -10.63 -2.46
C GLN A 47 1.99 -11.20 -1.53
N GLU A 48 3.08 -10.47 -1.34
CA GLU A 48 4.15 -10.79 -0.40
C GLU A 48 3.75 -10.53 1.07
N GLY A 49 2.59 -9.88 1.32
CA GLY A 49 2.13 -9.51 2.66
C GLY A 49 2.90 -8.34 3.29
N LEU A 50 3.71 -7.63 2.50
CA LEU A 50 4.45 -6.43 2.92
C LEU A 50 3.58 -5.18 2.97
N LEU A 51 2.55 -5.13 2.12
CA LEU A 51 1.55 -4.07 2.09
C LEU A 51 0.16 -4.65 2.13
N VAL A 52 -0.81 -3.83 2.51
CA VAL A 52 -2.22 -4.22 2.52
C VAL A 52 -3.01 -3.18 1.75
N TYR A 53 -3.90 -3.69 0.91
CA TYR A 53 -4.86 -2.88 0.17
C TYR A 53 -6.04 -2.53 1.07
N TRP A 54 -6.37 -1.24 1.14
CA TRP A 54 -7.53 -0.75 1.88
C TRP A 54 -8.40 0.10 0.95
N SER A 55 -9.68 -0.24 0.82
CA SER A 55 -10.64 0.62 0.12
C SER A 55 -11.48 1.38 1.15
N SER A 56 -11.79 2.65 0.89
CA SER A 56 -12.77 3.41 1.64
C SER A 56 -13.71 4.08 0.64
N GLY A 57 -14.72 3.32 0.19
CA GLY A 57 -15.69 3.76 -0.82
C GLY A 57 -15.04 4.04 -2.17
N SER A 58 -14.96 5.32 -2.55
CA SER A 58 -14.39 5.78 -3.82
C SER A 58 -12.86 5.90 -3.81
N THR A 59 -12.20 5.56 -2.70
CA THR A 59 -10.80 5.85 -2.47
C THR A 59 -10.02 4.59 -2.13
N THR A 60 -8.89 4.39 -2.81
CA THR A 60 -7.91 3.35 -2.49
C THR A 60 -6.76 3.89 -1.65
N LEU A 61 -6.49 3.19 -0.56
CA LEU A 61 -5.42 3.40 0.41
C LEU A 61 -4.57 2.13 0.54
N TYR A 62 -3.37 2.29 1.05
CA TYR A 62 -2.42 1.22 1.29
C TYR A 62 -1.81 1.38 2.68
N MET A 63 -1.49 0.26 3.31
CA MET A 63 -0.90 0.20 4.64
C MET A 63 0.30 -0.76 4.65
N LEU A 64 1.18 -0.64 5.64
CA LEU A 64 2.19 -1.65 5.93
C LEU A 64 1.51 -2.94 6.40
N GLY A 65 1.87 -4.06 5.78
CA GLY A 65 1.48 -5.39 6.23
C GLY A 65 2.25 -5.79 7.49
N GLY A 66 1.56 -6.41 8.45
CA GLY A 66 2.13 -6.79 9.75
C GLY A 66 1.84 -5.82 10.89
N ASP A 67 1.14 -4.71 10.66
CA ASP A 67 0.53 -3.93 11.74
C ASP A 67 -0.64 -4.73 12.33
N ASP A 68 -0.56 -5.14 13.60
CA ASP A 68 -1.62 -5.89 14.32
C ASP A 68 -3.01 -5.22 14.25
N LYS A 69 -3.06 -3.92 13.93
CA LYS A 69 -4.30 -3.17 13.70
C LYS A 69 -5.07 -3.59 12.44
N LEU A 70 -4.40 -4.26 11.51
CA LEU A 70 -4.98 -4.68 10.23
C LEU A 70 -5.95 -5.86 10.39
N ALA A 71 -5.61 -6.82 11.25
CA ALA A 71 -6.44 -8.01 11.50
C ALA A 71 -7.84 -7.66 12.05
N ALA A 72 -7.96 -6.50 12.72
CA ALA A 72 -9.23 -6.00 13.23
C ALA A 72 -10.09 -5.30 12.15
N GLU A 73 -9.49 -4.81 11.08
CA GLU A 73 -10.14 -3.99 10.06
C GLU A 73 -10.47 -4.80 8.77
N GLU A 74 -9.69 -5.84 8.44
CA GLU A 74 -9.91 -6.76 7.30
C GLU A 74 -11.20 -7.60 7.42
N ALA A 75 -11.73 -7.79 8.63
CA ALA A 75 -13.01 -8.47 8.84
C ALA A 75 -14.22 -7.69 8.25
N GLY A 76 -14.03 -6.44 7.82
CA GLY A 76 -15.08 -5.58 7.26
C GLY A 76 -15.11 -5.46 5.73
N MET A 77 -14.09 -5.93 4.99
CA MET A 77 -14.01 -5.72 3.53
C MET A 77 -13.62 -6.99 2.77
N SER A 78 -14.48 -8.00 2.85
CA SER A 78 -14.48 -9.13 1.91
C SER A 78 -15.33 -8.84 0.68
N ASP A 79 -15.19 -7.67 0.03
CA ASP A 79 -15.87 -7.42 -1.25
C ASP A 79 -15.26 -6.19 -1.95
N ALA A 80 -14.47 -6.43 -3.00
CA ALA A 80 -14.17 -5.54 -4.13
C ALA A 80 -12.71 -5.71 -4.59
N GLY A 81 -12.53 -6.44 -5.68
CA GLY A 81 -11.24 -6.45 -6.38
C GLY A 81 -10.91 -7.73 -7.13
N LYS A 82 -11.91 -8.49 -7.57
CA LYS A 82 -11.74 -9.52 -8.59
C LYS A 82 -12.87 -9.36 -9.61
N GLU A 83 -12.72 -8.37 -10.48
CA GLU A 83 -13.30 -8.39 -11.83
C GLU A 83 -12.21 -8.81 -12.81
#